data_AF-A0A813I647-F1
#
_entry.id   AF-A0A813I647-F1
#
_cell.length_a   1.000
_cell.length_b   1.000
_cell.length_c   1.000
_cell.angle_alpha   90.00
_cell.angle_beta   90.00
_cell.angle_gamma   90.00
#
_symmetry.space_group_name_H-M   'P 1'
#
loop_
_entity.id
_entity.type
_entity.pdbx_description
1 polymer ?
#
loop_
_entity_poly.entity_id
_entity_poly.type
_entity_poly.pdbx_seq_one_letter_code
_entity_poly.pdbx_strand_id
1 'polypeptide(L)'
;MPAIYAMWRSFGLSLSMAWRLSMFFPVSLYVVLVAWLWFCSQDTTTGKFEISMLGKTRRAGPSDYLRVCTDYRVFLMIFQYSSCFGAELVFNNVLVSHFVDNFDVDLLSAGALALCFGGMNLFARSLGGIASDWASNRCGMQGRLWIHFLSLFWEAIFLFIFGCIDKSTGGWPVALVVLISSPSS
;
A
#
# COMPACT_ATOMS: atom_id res chain seq x y z
N MET A 1 -2.67 6.73 -15.78
CA MET A 1 -1.62 7.22 -16.71
C MET A 1 -2.01 8.49 -17.50
N PRO A 2 -2.72 9.49 -16.92
CA PRO A 2 -3.10 10.69 -17.68
C PRO A 2 -1.89 11.61 -17.99
N ALA A 3 -0.88 11.67 -17.11
CA ALA A 3 0.31 12.50 -17.32
C ALA A 3 1.20 12.01 -18.47
N ILE A 4 1.46 10.70 -18.55
CA ILE A 4 2.25 10.09 -19.63
C ILE A 4 1.47 10.20 -20.95
N TYR A 5 0.16 9.99 -20.91
CA TYR A 5 -0.72 10.19 -22.06
C TYR A 5 -0.73 11.65 -22.55
N ALA A 6 -0.79 12.63 -21.65
CA ALA A 6 -0.71 14.07 -21.99
C ALA A 6 0.65 14.45 -22.56
N MET A 7 1.74 13.85 -22.06
CA MET A 7 3.09 14.01 -22.60
C MET A 7 3.17 13.47 -24.04
N TRP A 8 2.67 12.27 -24.32
CA TRP A 8 2.64 11.76 -25.70
C TRP A 8 1.73 12.58 -26.62
N ARG A 9 0.70 13.23 -26.05
CA ARG A 9 -0.20 14.10 -26.80
C ARG A 9 0.43 15.45 -27.15
N SER A 10 1.29 16.01 -26.30
CA SER A 10 2.04 17.22 -26.62
C SER A 10 3.06 17.01 -27.76
N PHE A 11 3.47 15.76 -28.00
CA PHE A 11 4.25 15.35 -29.17
C PHE A 11 3.42 15.10 -30.45
N GLY A 12 2.10 15.35 -30.44
CA GLY A 12 1.25 15.28 -31.63
C GLY A 12 0.79 13.89 -32.04
N LEU A 13 1.02 12.85 -31.22
CA LEU A 13 0.63 11.47 -31.53
C LEU A 13 -0.90 11.25 -31.52
N SER A 14 -1.37 10.32 -32.34
CA SER A 14 -2.79 9.93 -32.42
C SER A 14 -3.27 9.28 -31.12
N LEU A 15 -4.57 9.43 -30.81
CA LEU A 15 -5.22 8.90 -29.60
C LEU A 15 -4.91 7.40 -29.38
N SER A 16 -4.95 6.63 -30.47
CA SER A 16 -4.72 5.18 -30.49
C SER A 16 -3.26 4.79 -30.21
N MET A 17 -2.29 5.64 -30.53
CA MET A 17 -0.87 5.38 -30.28
C MET A 17 -0.45 5.83 -28.88
N ALA A 18 -0.96 6.97 -28.40
CA ALA A 18 -0.61 7.55 -27.11
C ALA A 18 -0.95 6.62 -25.93
N TRP A 19 -2.11 5.95 -25.97
CA TRP A 19 -2.48 4.99 -24.91
C TRP A 19 -1.61 3.73 -24.94
N ARG A 20 -1.27 3.22 -26.14
CA ARG A 20 -0.43 2.02 -26.30
C ARG A 20 0.99 2.27 -25.79
N LEU A 21 1.59 3.40 -26.17
CA LEU A 21 2.90 3.81 -25.67
C LEU A 21 2.92 4.04 -24.16
N SER A 22 1.83 4.55 -23.59
CA SER A 22 1.70 4.70 -22.14
C SER A 22 1.75 3.36 -21.38
N MET A 23 1.30 2.25 -22.00
CA MET A 23 1.37 0.91 -21.39
C MET A 23 2.77 0.28 -21.47
N PHE A 24 3.62 0.72 -22.40
CA PHE A 24 5.02 0.26 -22.46
C PHE A 24 5.88 0.84 -21.35
N PHE A 25 5.49 1.98 -20.78
CA PHE A 25 6.24 2.65 -19.71
C PHE A 25 6.45 1.79 -18.44
N PRO A 26 5.41 1.19 -17.83
CA PRO A 26 5.62 0.30 -16.68
C PRO A 26 6.45 -0.94 -17.05
N VAL A 27 6.32 -1.45 -18.28
CA VAL A 27 7.09 -2.61 -18.76
C VAL A 27 8.58 -2.28 -18.86
N SER A 28 8.93 -1.13 -19.45
CA SER A 28 10.34 -0.72 -19.57
C SER A 28 10.96 -0.46 -18.19
N LEU A 29 10.23 0.17 -17.27
CA LEU A 29 10.66 0.34 -15.88
C LEU A 29 10.94 -1.02 -15.23
N TYR A 30 10.06 -2.00 -15.38
CA TYR A 30 10.23 -3.32 -14.78
C TYR A 30 11.47 -4.05 -15.31
N VAL A 31 11.73 -4.00 -16.62
CA VAL A 31 12.91 -4.60 -17.24
C VAL A 31 14.20 -3.97 -16.72
N VAL A 32 14.24 -2.64 -16.59
CA VAL A 32 15.38 -1.92 -16.01
C VAL A 32 15.58 -2.32 -14.54
N LEU A 33 14.51 -2.43 -13.78
CA LEU A 33 14.55 -2.80 -12.36
C LEU A 33 15.04 -4.25 -12.17
N VAL A 34 14.61 -5.18 -13.03
CA VAL A 34 15.10 -6.56 -13.03
C VAL A 34 16.60 -6.61 -13.37
N ALA A 35 17.04 -5.89 -14.41
CA ALA A 35 18.45 -5.80 -14.73
C ALA A 35 19.25 -5.21 -13.56
N TRP A 36 18.74 -4.15 -12.93
CA TRP A 36 19.35 -3.54 -11.75
C TRP A 36 19.46 -4.51 -10.58
N LEU A 37 18.37 -5.20 -10.23
CA LEU A 37 18.38 -6.21 -9.17
C LEU A 37 19.38 -7.32 -9.48
N TRP A 38 19.48 -7.77 -10.73
CA TRP A 38 20.42 -8.81 -11.10
C TRP A 38 21.89 -8.39 -10.93
N PHE A 39 22.23 -7.13 -11.24
CA PHE A 39 23.59 -6.63 -11.09
C PHE A 39 23.93 -6.12 -9.69
N CYS A 40 22.94 -5.60 -8.95
CA CYS A 40 23.15 -4.91 -7.69
C CYS A 40 22.66 -5.69 -6.45
N SER A 41 21.82 -6.72 -6.61
CA SER A 41 21.37 -7.55 -5.49
C SER A 41 22.39 -8.64 -5.20
N GLN A 42 22.96 -8.61 -4.00
CA GLN A 42 23.72 -9.72 -3.43
C GLN A 42 22.79 -10.49 -2.49
N ASP A 43 22.42 -11.72 -2.86
CA ASP A 43 21.53 -12.56 -2.05
C ASP A 43 22.10 -12.87 -0.65
N THR A 44 23.42 -12.77 -0.46
CA THR A 44 24.09 -12.94 0.84
C THR A 44 25.51 -12.42 0.79
N THR A 45 25.96 -11.68 1.80
CA THR A 45 27.36 -11.22 1.92
C THR A 45 28.38 -12.37 2.11
N THR A 46 27.93 -13.61 2.29
CA THR A 46 28.74 -14.80 2.61
C THR A 46 28.43 -16.08 1.82
N GLY A 47 27.62 -16.03 0.76
CA GLY A 47 27.21 -17.25 0.04
C GLY A 47 26.11 -18.05 0.77
N LYS A 48 25.93 -19.34 0.44
CA LYS A 48 24.80 -20.19 0.88
C LYS A 48 24.52 -20.04 2.39
N PHE A 49 23.32 -19.55 2.71
CA PHE A 49 22.81 -19.45 4.09
C PHE A 49 22.79 -20.84 4.74
N GLU A 50 23.79 -21.11 5.57
CA GLU A 50 23.84 -22.32 6.39
C GLU A 50 23.06 -22.08 7.69
N ILE A 51 22.06 -22.92 7.94
CA ILE A 51 21.06 -22.76 9.01
C ILE A 51 21.71 -22.92 10.41
N SER A 52 22.89 -23.54 10.44
CA SER A 52 23.81 -23.64 11.57
C SER A 52 24.20 -22.28 12.15
N MET A 53 24.28 -21.22 11.33
CA MET A 53 24.60 -19.84 11.77
C MET A 53 23.50 -19.19 12.61
N LEU A 54 22.26 -19.69 12.55
CA LEU A 54 21.12 -19.22 13.37
C LEU A 54 20.89 -20.08 14.64
N GLY A 55 21.74 -21.09 14.90
CA GLY A 55 21.55 -22.02 16.02
C GLY A 55 20.33 -22.93 15.89
N LYS A 56 19.69 -22.99 14.70
CA LYS A 56 18.56 -23.89 14.42
C LYS A 56 19.06 -25.18 13.77
N THR A 57 18.82 -26.31 14.42
CA THR A 57 19.31 -27.64 14.01
C THR A 57 18.45 -28.34 12.96
N ARG A 58 17.29 -27.79 12.56
CA ARG A 58 16.34 -28.45 11.65
C ARG A 58 15.76 -27.50 10.60
N ARG A 59 15.70 -27.95 9.34
CA ARG A 59 14.86 -27.33 8.29
C ARG A 59 13.39 -27.53 8.63
N ALA A 60 12.57 -26.49 8.47
CA ALA A 60 11.12 -26.57 8.65
C ALA A 60 10.54 -27.64 7.71
N GLY A 61 9.83 -28.61 8.29
CA GLY A 61 9.18 -29.67 7.53
C GLY A 61 7.75 -29.30 7.15
N PRO A 62 7.12 -30.01 6.21
CA PRO A 62 5.70 -29.82 5.86
C PRO A 62 4.76 -29.97 7.07
N SER A 63 5.16 -30.76 8.07
CA SER A 63 4.42 -30.91 9.34
C SER A 63 4.40 -29.63 10.19
N ASP A 64 5.46 -28.82 10.12
CA ASP A 64 5.54 -27.57 10.89
C ASP A 64 4.59 -26.51 10.30
N TYR A 65 4.43 -26.49 8.97
CA TYR A 65 3.46 -25.63 8.30
C TYR A 65 2.02 -26.01 8.67
N LEU A 66 1.68 -27.30 8.65
CA LEU A 66 0.36 -27.78 9.07
C LEU A 66 0.06 -27.40 10.53
N ARG A 67 1.07 -27.46 11.40
CA ARG A 67 0.94 -27.04 12.81
C ARG A 67 0.63 -25.55 12.94
N VAL A 68 1.27 -24.70 12.15
CA VAL A 68 0.96 -23.25 12.10
C VAL A 68 -0.46 -23.01 11.58
N CYS A 69 -0.89 -23.76 10.56
CA CYS A 69 -2.26 -23.69 10.04
C CYS A 69 -3.34 -24.18 11.02
N THR A 70 -2.96 -24.76 12.17
CA THR A 70 -3.93 -25.18 13.19
C THR A 70 -4.15 -24.09 14.24
N ASP A 71 -3.31 -23.05 14.27
CA ASP A 71 -3.43 -21.95 15.22
C ASP A 71 -4.46 -20.91 14.73
N TYR A 72 -5.52 -20.71 15.51
CA TYR A 72 -6.59 -19.75 15.22
C TYR A 72 -6.08 -18.31 15.07
N ARG A 73 -4.97 -17.96 15.75
CA ARG A 73 -4.38 -16.61 15.71
C ARG A 73 -3.89 -16.24 14.31
N VAL A 74 -3.40 -17.24 13.57
CA VAL A 74 -2.93 -17.05 12.19
C VAL A 74 -4.09 -16.65 11.29
N PHE A 75 -5.23 -17.34 11.39
CA PHE A 75 -6.42 -16.99 10.61
C PHE A 75 -6.95 -15.61 10.95
N LEU A 76 -7.01 -15.24 12.25
CA LEU A 76 -7.41 -13.90 12.66
C LEU A 76 -6.54 -12.81 12.00
N MET A 77 -5.22 -13.00 11.98
CA MET A 77 -4.30 -12.05 11.35
C MET A 77 -4.44 -12.02 9.82
N ILE A 78 -4.71 -13.17 9.18
CA ILE A 78 -4.96 -13.25 7.73
C ILE A 78 -6.22 -12.47 7.35
N PHE A 79 -7.32 -12.69 8.07
CA PHE A 79 -8.56 -11.96 7.83
C PHE A 79 -8.37 -10.46 8.02
N GLN A 80 -7.69 -10.08 9.11
CA GLN A 80 -7.41 -8.69 9.42
C GLN A 80 -6.55 -8.00 8.33
N TYR A 81 -5.48 -8.66 7.89
CA TYR A 81 -4.64 -8.14 6.81
C TYR A 81 -5.43 -8.00 5.51
N SER A 82 -6.24 -9.02 5.19
CA SER A 82 -7.07 -9.05 3.98
C SER A 82 -8.13 -7.95 3.99
N SER A 83 -8.75 -7.64 5.13
CA SER A 83 -9.75 -6.57 5.24
C SER A 83 -9.14 -5.19 5.03
N CYS A 84 -7.99 -4.90 5.65
CA CYS A 84 -7.34 -3.59 5.52
C CYS A 84 -6.79 -3.37 4.11
N PHE A 85 -6.04 -4.36 3.60
CA PHE A 85 -5.50 -4.28 2.25
C PHE A 85 -6.61 -4.24 1.19
N GLY A 86 -7.68 -5.01 1.40
CA GLY A 86 -8.85 -5.01 0.51
C GLY A 86 -9.57 -3.67 0.48
N ALA A 87 -9.81 -3.06 1.65
CA ALA A 87 -10.39 -1.72 1.73
C ALA A 87 -9.52 -0.69 1.02
N GLU A 88 -8.21 -0.68 1.28
CA GLU A 88 -7.25 0.21 0.63
C GLU A 88 -7.24 0.05 -0.90
N LEU A 89 -7.34 -1.18 -1.41
CA LEU A 89 -7.38 -1.46 -2.84
C LEU A 89 -8.66 -0.93 -3.50
N VAL A 90 -9.82 -1.14 -2.86
CA VAL A 90 -11.11 -0.61 -3.34
C VAL A 90 -11.08 0.92 -3.33
N PHE A 91 -10.58 1.54 -2.26
CA PHE A 91 -10.45 2.99 -2.18
C PHE A 91 -9.57 3.54 -3.29
N ASN A 92 -8.35 3.02 -3.48
CA ASN A 92 -7.45 3.48 -4.54
C ASN A 92 -8.05 3.30 -5.95
N ASN A 93 -8.90 2.29 -6.16
CA ASN A 93 -9.56 2.07 -7.43
C ASN A 93 -10.68 3.09 -7.71
N VAL A 94 -11.48 3.44 -6.68
CA VAL A 94 -12.65 4.32 -6.82
C VAL A 94 -12.30 5.80 -6.59
N LEU A 95 -11.17 6.11 -5.97
CA LEU A 95 -10.78 7.47 -5.58
C LEU A 95 -10.70 8.44 -6.79
N VAL A 96 -10.10 8.01 -7.89
CA VAL A 96 -9.96 8.84 -9.10
C VAL A 96 -11.33 9.16 -9.70
N SER A 97 -12.18 8.14 -9.88
CA SER A 97 -13.56 8.34 -10.38
C SER A 97 -14.35 9.23 -9.43
N HIS A 98 -14.17 9.07 -8.11
CA HIS A 98 -14.88 9.88 -7.13
C HIS A 98 -14.50 11.37 -7.23
N PHE A 99 -13.22 11.70 -7.42
CA PHE A 99 -12.79 13.09 -7.60
C PHE A 99 -13.23 13.70 -8.93
N VAL A 100 -13.24 12.93 -10.01
CA VAL A 100 -13.69 13.39 -11.33
C VAL A 100 -15.21 13.61 -11.32
N ASP A 101 -15.98 12.62 -10.87
CA ASP A 101 -17.45 12.63 -11.00
C ASP A 101 -18.14 13.49 -9.92
N ASN A 102 -17.55 13.60 -8.71
CA ASN A 102 -18.18 14.36 -7.63
C ASN A 102 -17.65 15.78 -7.47
N PHE A 103 -16.40 16.05 -7.85
CA PHE A 103 -15.75 17.34 -7.62
C PHE A 103 -15.32 18.05 -8.91
N ASP A 104 -15.68 17.52 -10.09
CA ASP A 104 -15.34 18.08 -11.41
C ASP A 104 -13.83 18.39 -11.56
N VAL A 105 -13.00 17.56 -10.93
CA VAL A 105 -11.54 17.70 -10.93
C VAL A 105 -10.99 17.20 -12.26
N ASP A 106 -10.07 17.96 -12.85
CA ASP A 106 -9.40 17.54 -14.09
C ASP A 106 -8.68 16.19 -13.92
N LEU A 107 -8.69 15.36 -14.98
CA LEU A 107 -8.15 14.00 -14.93
C LEU A 107 -6.65 13.97 -14.58
N LEU A 108 -5.87 15.00 -14.95
CA LEU A 108 -4.46 15.11 -14.57
C LEU A 108 -4.29 15.36 -13.06
N SER A 109 -5.06 16.29 -12.48
CA SER A 109 -4.96 16.60 -11.05
C SER A 109 -5.53 15.48 -10.19
N ALA A 110 -6.63 14.84 -10.61
CA ALA A 110 -7.17 13.65 -9.96
C ALA A 110 -6.15 12.48 -9.98
N GLY A 111 -5.44 12.30 -11.10
CA GLY A 111 -4.37 11.32 -11.22
C GLY A 111 -3.16 11.62 -10.32
N ALA A 112 -2.77 12.89 -10.19
CA ALA A 112 -1.70 13.31 -9.30
C ALA A 112 -2.06 13.11 -7.82
N LEU A 113 -3.30 13.42 -7.44
CA LEU A 113 -3.79 13.15 -6.08
C LEU A 113 -3.83 11.66 -5.75
N ALA A 114 -4.29 10.82 -6.68
CA ALA A 114 -4.28 9.39 -6.47
C ALA A 114 -2.87 8.83 -6.32
N LEU A 115 -1.88 9.38 -7.04
CA LEU A 115 -0.47 9.04 -6.82
C LEU A 115 0.03 9.48 -5.44
N CYS A 116 -0.32 10.69 -4.98
CA CYS A 116 0.04 11.16 -3.64
C CYS A 116 -0.60 10.29 -2.54
N PHE A 117 -1.87 9.93 -2.71
CA PHE A 117 -2.58 9.05 -1.78
C PHE A 117 -1.97 7.64 -1.76
N GLY A 118 -1.72 7.03 -2.92
CA GLY A 118 -1.02 5.75 -3.01
C GLY A 118 0.40 5.80 -2.43
N GLY A 119 1.09 6.93 -2.61
CA GLY A 119 2.42 7.19 -2.03
C GLY A 119 2.40 7.28 -0.51
N MET A 120 1.38 7.92 0.07
CA MET A 120 1.20 7.98 1.53
C MET A 120 1.13 6.58 2.15
N ASN A 121 0.43 5.64 1.51
CA ASN A 121 0.28 4.28 2.02
C ASN A 121 1.61 3.52 2.15
N LEU A 122 2.64 3.90 1.39
CA LEU A 122 3.99 3.34 1.53
C LEU A 122 4.68 3.87 2.80
N PHE A 123 4.54 5.16 3.06
CA PHE A 123 5.09 5.79 4.26
C PHE A 123 4.34 5.35 5.52
N ALA A 124 3.02 5.26 5.44
CA ALA A 124 2.17 4.89 6.55
C ALA A 124 2.50 3.48 7.06
N ARG A 125 2.67 2.50 6.15
CA ARG A 125 3.18 1.15 6.49
C ARG A 125 4.54 1.16 7.21
N SER A 126 5.45 2.01 6.74
CA SER A 126 6.79 2.12 7.34
C SER A 126 6.71 2.73 8.75
N LEU A 127 5.88 3.77 8.92
CA LEU A 127 5.63 4.43 10.19
C LEU A 127 4.88 3.52 11.18
N GLY A 128 3.90 2.74 10.71
CA GLY A 128 3.18 1.73 11.48
C GLY A 128 4.11 0.64 12.01
N GLY A 129 5.07 0.21 11.19
CA GLY A 129 6.14 -0.71 11.60
C GLY A 129 7.01 -0.13 12.74
N ILE A 130 7.49 1.09 12.57
CA ILE A 130 8.29 1.79 13.60
C ILE A 130 7.49 1.96 14.90
N ALA A 131 6.23 2.39 14.80
CA ALA A 131 5.35 2.57 15.95
C ALA A 131 5.11 1.24 16.68
N SER A 132 4.83 0.16 15.94
CA SER A 132 4.64 -1.19 16.47
C SER A 132 5.88 -1.73 17.18
N ASP A 133 7.06 -1.55 16.59
CA ASP A 133 8.32 -1.97 17.22
C ASP A 133 8.65 -1.14 18.46
N TRP A 134 8.35 0.16 18.43
CA TRP A 134 8.49 1.03 19.62
C TRP A 134 7.59 0.59 20.77
N ALA A 135 6.31 0.29 20.51
CA ALA A 135 5.41 -0.22 21.53
C ALA A 135 5.76 -1.63 21.98
N SER A 136 6.27 -2.47 21.09
CA SER A 136 6.78 -3.80 21.42
C SER A 136 7.94 -3.74 22.40
N ASN A 137 8.83 -2.77 22.25
CA ASN A 137 9.98 -2.60 23.12
C ASN A 137 9.56 -2.16 24.54
N ARG A 138 8.39 -1.52 24.67
CA ARG A 138 7.91 -0.96 25.95
C ARG A 138 6.90 -1.86 26.68
N CYS A 139 6.00 -2.51 25.95
CA CYS A 139 4.89 -3.31 26.49
C CYS A 139 4.89 -4.76 26.00
N GLY A 140 5.96 -5.24 25.36
CA GLY A 140 6.07 -6.60 24.84
C GLY A 140 5.05 -6.90 23.73
N MET A 141 4.67 -8.17 23.57
CA MET A 141 3.75 -8.64 22.52
C MET A 141 2.37 -7.96 22.59
N GLN A 142 1.92 -7.58 23.78
CA GLN A 142 0.64 -6.89 23.99
C GLN A 142 0.66 -5.47 23.41
N GLY A 143 1.81 -4.78 23.43
CA GLY A 143 1.95 -3.45 22.85
C GLY A 143 1.71 -3.42 21.33
N ARG A 144 2.19 -4.45 20.61
CA ARG A 144 1.95 -4.61 19.17
C ARG A 144 0.45 -4.74 18.86
N LEU A 145 -0.26 -5.56 19.64
CA LEU A 145 -1.70 -5.78 19.48
C LEU A 145 -2.51 -4.50 19.74
N TRP A 146 -2.13 -3.70 20.75
CA TRP A 146 -2.81 -2.44 21.06
C TRP A 146 -2.64 -1.39 19.98
N ILE A 147 -1.43 -1.22 19.42
CA ILE A 147 -1.23 -0.29 18.29
C ILE A 147 -2.03 -0.75 17.08
N HIS A 148 -2.00 -2.05 16.77
CA HIS A 148 -2.75 -2.58 15.65
C HIS A 148 -4.27 -2.34 15.81
N PHE A 149 -4.81 -2.61 17.01
CA PHE A 149 -6.21 -2.35 17.32
C PHE A 149 -6.56 -0.85 17.23
N LEU A 150 -5.71 0.03 17.78
CA LEU A 150 -5.95 1.48 17.76
C LEU A 150 -5.91 2.03 16.32
N SER A 151 -5.02 1.52 15.47
CA SER A 151 -4.94 1.92 14.07
C SER A 151 -6.23 1.56 13.32
N LEU A 152 -6.73 0.34 13.50
CA LEU A 152 -7.98 -0.14 12.89
C LEU A 152 -9.20 0.65 13.36
N PHE A 153 -9.23 0.93 14.66
CA PHE A 153 -10.32 1.70 15.26
C PHE A 153 -10.37 3.12 14.68
N TRP A 154 -9.21 3.78 14.58
CA TRP A 154 -9.16 5.10 13.96
C TRP A 154 -9.48 5.07 12.48
N GLU A 155 -8.92 4.13 11.72
CA GLU A 155 -9.22 3.94 10.30
C GLU A 155 -10.73 3.86 10.07
N ALA A 156 -11.44 3.03 10.84
CA ALA A 156 -12.90 2.90 10.75
C ALA A 156 -13.64 4.22 11.03
N ILE A 157 -13.18 5.00 12.01
CA ILE A 157 -13.78 6.31 12.32
C ILE A 157 -13.54 7.29 11.17
N PHE A 158 -12.32 7.38 10.63
CA PHE A 158 -12.02 8.28 9.51
C PHE A 158 -12.79 7.91 8.25
N LEU A 159 -12.99 6.61 7.97
CA LEU A 159 -13.82 6.14 6.86
C LEU A 159 -15.30 6.50 7.06
N PHE A 160 -15.81 6.38 8.29
CA PHE A 160 -17.18 6.78 8.61
C PHE A 160 -17.38 8.29 8.44
N ILE A 161 -16.43 9.09 8.94
CA ILE A 161 -16.44 10.56 8.77
C ILE A 161 -16.38 10.92 7.29
N PHE A 162 -15.51 10.27 6.50
CA PHE A 162 -15.44 10.46 5.05
C PHE A 162 -16.78 10.16 4.37
N GLY A 163 -17.47 9.08 4.77
CA GLY A 163 -18.81 8.75 4.28
C GLY A 163 -19.90 9.76 4.67
N CYS A 164 -19.69 10.56 5.70
CA CYS A 164 -20.60 11.62 6.12
C CYS A 164 -20.28 13.00 5.52
N ILE A 165 -19.17 13.17 4.78
CA ILE A 165 -18.82 14.44 4.15
C ILE A 165 -19.58 14.59 2.83
N ASP A 166 -20.52 15.53 2.80
CA ASP A 166 -21.30 15.87 1.61
C ASP A 166 -20.76 17.14 0.91
N LYS A 167 -21.14 17.33 -0.36
CA LYS A 167 -20.68 18.40 -1.26
C LYS A 167 -20.86 19.82 -0.69
N SER A 168 -21.79 20.04 0.25
CA SER A 168 -22.12 21.38 0.75
C SER A 168 -21.21 21.91 1.87
N THR A 169 -20.40 21.07 2.52
CA THR A 169 -19.76 21.46 3.81
C THR A 169 -18.22 21.46 3.78
N GLY A 170 -17.55 20.82 2.81
CA GLY A 170 -16.07 20.66 2.87
C GLY A 170 -15.25 20.76 1.58
N GLY A 171 -15.84 20.61 0.40
CA GLY A 171 -15.08 20.57 -0.86
C GLY A 171 -14.05 19.43 -0.94
N TRP A 172 -13.37 19.31 -2.09
CA TRP A 172 -12.32 18.31 -2.31
C TRP A 172 -11.15 18.32 -1.29
N PRO A 173 -10.75 19.45 -0.63
CA PRO A 173 -9.56 19.44 0.21
C PRO A 173 -9.82 18.83 1.59
N VAL A 174 -11.02 19.01 2.15
CA VAL A 174 -11.37 18.47 3.47
C VAL A 174 -11.51 16.95 3.39
N ALA A 175 -12.10 16.43 2.31
CA ALA A 175 -12.17 15.00 2.02
C ALA A 175 -10.77 14.37 1.91
N LEU A 176 -9.83 15.08 1.28
CA LEU A 176 -8.44 14.64 1.11
C LEU A 176 -7.63 14.73 2.41
N VAL A 177 -7.83 15.78 3.21
CA VAL A 177 -7.20 15.92 4.52
C VAL A 177 -7.69 14.82 5.46
N VAL A 178 -8.98 14.52 5.50
CA VAL A 178 -9.53 13.42 6.32
C VAL A 178 -8.97 12.05 5.88
N LEU A 179 -8.82 11.82 4.57
CA LEU A 179 -8.19 10.62 4.03
C LEU A 179 -6.69 10.52 4.38
N ILE A 180 -5.96 11.65 4.34
CA ILE A 180 -4.53 11.68 4.69
C ILE A 180 -4.30 11.56 6.21
N SER A 181 -5.25 12.05 7.01
CA SER A 181 -5.19 11.98 8.47
C SER A 181 -5.48 10.58 9.02
N SER A 182 -6.06 9.70 8.20
CA SER A 182 -6.35 8.33 8.62
C SER A 182 -5.03 7.58 8.84
N PRO A 183 -4.80 7.01 10.05
CA PRO A 183 -3.64 6.18 10.30
C PRO A 183 -3.76 4.91 9.45
N SER A 184 -3.07 4.89 8.32
CA SER A 184 -2.96 3.72 7.46
C SER A 184 -1.88 2.80 8.03
N SER A 185 -2.34 1.80 8.78
CA SER A 185 -1.64 0.57 9.22
C SER A 185 -0.17 0.68 9.65
#